data_AF-A0A945RZG2-F1
#
_entry.id   AF-A0A945RZG2-F1
#
_cell.length_a   1.000
_cell.length_b   1.000
_cell.length_c   1.000
_cell.angle_alpha   90.00
_cell.angle_beta   90.00
_cell.angle_gamma   90.00
#
_symmetry.space_group_name_H-M   'P 1'
#
loop_
_entity.id
_entity.type
_entity.pdbx_description
1 polymer ?
#
loop_
_entity_poly.entity_id
_entity_poly.type
_entity_poly.pdbx_seq_one_letter_code
_entity_poly.pdbx_strand_id
1 'polypeptide(L)' 'MSASERVLEVAIPLASFRKEGGNPDGTTAVLNVSRSRHVRGVPPRENQYFSWSPFVVRSFNEIENFGRIRFVE' A
#
# COMPACT_ATOMS: atom_id res chain seq x y z
N MET A 1 -9.82 9.80 -26.61
CA MET A 1 -10.56 9.72 -25.33
C MET A 1 -9.53 9.64 -24.23
N SER A 2 -9.42 10.70 -23.42
CA SER A 2 -8.55 10.70 -22.25
C SER A 2 -9.01 9.58 -21.32
N ALA A 3 -8.13 8.65 -20.96
CA ALA A 3 -8.46 7.61 -20.01
C ALA A 3 -8.85 8.31 -18.71
N SER A 4 -10.13 8.27 -18.35
CA SER A 4 -10.62 8.81 -17.09
C SER A 4 -9.80 8.19 -15.97
N GLU A 5 -9.15 9.04 -15.20
CA GLU A 5 -8.35 8.63 -14.05
C GLU A 5 -9.28 7.86 -13.10
N ARG A 6 -9.01 6.56 -12.93
CA ARG A 6 -9.76 5.74 -11.98
C ARG A 6 -9.07 5.87 -10.63
N VAL A 7 -9.50 6.84 -9.85
CA VAL A 7 -9.04 7.05 -8.48
C VAL A 7 -9.76 6.05 -7.56
N LEU A 8 -8.98 5.32 -6.76
CA LEU A 8 -9.50 4.56 -5.63
C LEU A 8 -9.11 5.31 -4.35
N GLU A 9 -10.12 5.70 -3.57
CA GLU A 9 -9.93 6.36 -2.29
C GLU A 9 -10.26 5.39 -1.15
N VAL A 10 -9.40 5.36 -0.12
CA VAL A 10 -9.55 4.49 1.04
C VAL A 10 -9.26 5.29 2.31
N ALA A 11 -10.18 5.26 3.26
CA ALA A 11 -10.00 5.79 4.60
C ALA A 11 -9.89 4.64 5.61
N ILE A 12 -8.77 4.54 6.33
CA ILE A 12 -8.56 3.52 7.36
C ILE A 12 -8.61 4.20 8.73
N PRO A 13 -9.61 3.90 9.58
CA PRO A 13 -9.69 4.48 10.91
C PRO A 13 -8.47 4.13 11.77
N LEU A 14 -7.96 5.08 12.54
CA LEU A 14 -6.82 4.84 13.44
C LEU A 14 -7.11 3.82 14.54
N ALA A 15 -8.38 3.72 14.94
CA ALA A 15 -8.85 2.69 15.86
C ALA A 15 -8.61 1.26 15.33
N SER A 16 -8.40 1.09 14.02
CA SER A 16 -8.00 -0.19 13.42
C SER A 16 -6.57 -0.61 13.78
N PHE A 17 -5.73 0.30 14.25
CA PHE A 17 -4.32 0.04 14.61
C PHE A 17 -4.06 0.07 16.12
N ARG A 18 -4.88 0.77 16.91
CA ARG A 18 -4.75 0.84 18.37
C ARG A 18 -6.11 0.63 19.04
N LYS A 19 -6.15 -0.26 20.04
CA LYS A 19 -7.36 -0.51 20.86
C LYS A 19 -7.84 0.76 21.60
N GLU A 20 -6.92 1.64 21.92
CA GLU A 20 -7.18 2.93 22.54
C GLU A 20 -6.97 4.01 21.48
N GLY A 21 -8.03 4.75 21.14
CA GLY A 21 -7.97 5.83 20.16
C GLY A 21 -6.98 6.93 20.58
N GLY A 22 -6.43 7.64 19.60
CA GLY A 22 -5.51 8.75 19.85
C GLY A 22 -5.11 9.45 18.55
N ASN A 23 -4.60 10.67 18.69
CA ASN A 23 -4.00 11.44 17.60
C ASN A 23 -2.74 10.68 17.08
N PRO A 24 -2.59 10.43 15.75
CA PRO A 24 -1.44 9.71 15.23
C PRO A 24 -0.21 10.59 15.06
N ASP A 25 -0.30 11.91 15.27
CA ASP A 25 0.78 12.87 15.03
C ASP A 25 2.08 12.45 15.72
N GLY A 26 3.17 12.57 14.98
CA GLY A 26 4.49 12.14 15.42
C GLY A 26 4.71 10.61 15.40
N THR A 27 3.67 9.80 15.21
CA THR A 27 3.80 8.35 15.04
C THR A 27 4.39 8.04 13.66
N THR A 28 5.23 7.01 13.61
CA THR A 28 5.71 6.43 12.36
C THR A 28 5.02 5.09 12.13
N ALA A 29 4.43 4.89 10.96
CA ALA A 29 3.92 3.60 10.52
C ALA A 29 4.84 3.00 9.45
N VAL A 30 4.95 1.67 9.48
CA VAL A 30 5.64 0.89 8.46
C VAL A 30 4.57 0.39 7.48
N LEU A 31 4.69 0.76 6.22
CA LEU A 31 3.61 0.70 5.23
C LEU A 31 4.17 0.38 3.85
N ASN A 32 3.39 -0.37 3.08
CA ASN A 32 3.56 -0.46 1.64
C ASN A 32 2.21 -0.36 0.91
N VAL A 33 2.23 0.18 -0.31
CA VAL A 33 1.09 0.18 -1.23
C VAL A 33 1.50 -0.56 -2.49
N SER A 34 0.71 -1.55 -2.88
CA SER A 34 1.00 -2.41 -4.03
C SER A 34 -0.16 -2.45 -5.01
N ARG A 35 0.17 -2.44 -6.30
CA ARG A 35 -0.77 -2.70 -7.39
C ARG A 35 -0.38 -3.99 -8.08
N SER A 36 -1.29 -4.96 -8.02
CA SER A 36 -1.20 -6.20 -8.80
C SER A 36 -2.21 -6.14 -9.94
N ARG A 37 -1.78 -6.47 -11.15
CA ARG A 37 -2.66 -6.64 -12.30
C ARG A 37 -2.42 -8.00 -12.93
N HIS A 38 -3.43 -8.86 -12.82
CA HIS A 38 -3.54 -10.02 -13.70
C HIS A 38 -4.15 -9.59 -15.02
N VAL A 39 -3.50 -9.93 -16.13
CA VAL A 39 -4.07 -9.74 -17.47
C VAL A 39 -4.79 -11.04 -17.82
N ARG A 40 -6.06 -10.93 -18.20
CA ARG A 40 -6.86 -12.11 -18.53
C ARG A 40 -6.25 -12.82 -19.74
N GLY A 41 -6.04 -14.14 -19.63
CA GLY A 41 -5.56 -14.98 -20.73
C GLY A 41 -4.05 -15.08 -20.88
N VAL A 42 -3.26 -14.45 -20.00
CA VAL A 42 -1.80 -14.67 -19.96
C VAL A 42 -1.38 -15.53 -18.75
N PRO A 43 -0.27 -16.27 -18.84
CA PRO A 43 0.26 -17.04 -17.72
C PRO A 43 0.55 -16.16 -16.48
N PRO A 44 0.37 -16.65 -15.24
CA PRO A 44 0.57 -15.88 -14.02
C PRO A 44 1.95 -15.23 -13.86
N ARG A 45 2.99 -15.75 -14.54
CA ARG A 45 4.34 -15.16 -14.55
C ARG A 45 4.38 -13.77 -15.19
N GLU A 46 3.38 -13.43 -16.01
CA GLU A 46 3.25 -12.15 -16.71
C GLU A 46 2.40 -11.14 -15.93
N ASN A 47 2.01 -11.48 -14.70
CA ASN A 47 1.37 -10.53 -13.79
C ASN A 47 2.28 -9.33 -13.55
N GLN A 48 1.69 -8.14 -13.62
CA GLN A 48 2.39 -6.91 -13.33
C GLN A 48 2.25 -6.58 -11.85
N TYR A 49 3.37 -6.37 -11.19
CA TYR A 49 3.46 -6.00 -9.78
C TYR A 49 4.19 -4.67 -9.67
N PHE A 50 3.56 -3.71 -9.00
CA PHE A 50 4.15 -2.42 -8.68
C PHE A 50 4.00 -2.18 -7.19
N SER A 51 5.03 -1.62 -6.56
CA SER A 51 5.08 -1.34 -5.13
C SER A 51 5.65 0.06 -4.91
N TRP A 52 5.11 0.78 -3.94
CA TRP A 52 5.70 2.05 -3.49
C TRP A 52 7.03 1.83 -2.78
N SER A 53 7.10 0.81 -1.92
CA SER A 53 8.34 0.45 -1.25
C SER A 53 9.29 -0.20 -2.26
N PRO A 54 10.54 0.29 -2.38
CA PRO A 54 11.53 -0.31 -3.26
C PRO A 54 11.85 -1.73 -2.78
N PHE A 55 12.19 -2.63 -3.69
CA PHE A 55 12.61 -4.01 -3.42
C PHE A 55 11.51 -5.01 -3.02
N VAL A 56 10.26 -4.59 -2.81
CA VAL A 56 9.14 -5.54 -2.62
C VAL A 56 8.73 -6.11 -3.97
N VAL A 57 9.17 -7.35 -4.25
CA VAL A 57 8.92 -8.01 -5.54
C VAL A 57 7.53 -8.68 -5.57
N ARG A 58 7.09 -9.30 -4.46
CA ARG A 58 5.89 -10.17 -4.49
C ARG A 58 5.08 -10.32 -3.19
N SER A 59 5.44 -9.66 -2.09
CA SER A 59 5.05 -10.17 -0.76
C SER A 59 4.62 -9.08 0.22
N PHE A 60 3.57 -9.38 1.00
CA PHE A 60 3.19 -8.63 2.20
C PHE A 60 4.00 -9.05 3.44
N ASN A 61 4.87 -10.05 3.32
CA ASN A 61 5.57 -10.68 4.43
C ASN A 61 6.99 -10.13 4.66
N GLU A 62 7.46 -9.23 3.79
CA GLU A 62 8.79 -8.60 3.88
C GLU A 62 8.67 -7.20 4.50
N ILE A 63 8.16 -7.14 5.74
CA ILE A 63 7.86 -5.88 6.45
C ILE A 63 9.12 -5.02 6.60
N GLU A 64 10.29 -5.64 6.69
CA GLU A 64 11.60 -4.98 6.74
C GLU A 64 11.91 -4.15 5.49
N ASN A 65 11.31 -4.49 4.34
CA ASN A 65 11.48 -3.80 3.07
C ASN A 65 10.46 -2.67 2.87
N PHE A 66 9.53 -2.46 3.82
CA PHE A 66 8.49 -1.45 3.67
C PHE A 66 9.00 -0.05 3.97
N GLY A 67 8.39 0.92 3.29
CA GLY A 67 8.60 2.34 3.57
C GLY A 67 8.07 2.72 4.95
N ARG A 68 8.57 3.87 5.43
CA ARG A 68 8.13 4.47 6.69
C ARG A 68 7.39 5.76 6.36
N ILE A 69 6.17 5.91 6.87
CA ILE A 69 5.44 7.17 6.85
C ILE A 69 5.39 7.74 8.26
N ARG A 70 5.63 9.04 8.36
CA ARG A 70 5.44 9.79 9.60
C ARG A 70 4.18 10.64 9.46
N PHE A 71 3.26 10.49 10.40
CA PHE A 71 2.11 11.38 10.50
C PHE A 71 2.60 12.73 11.03
N VAL A 72 2.33 13.78 10.26
CA VAL A 72 2.63 15.17 10.57
C VAL A 72 1.32 15.92 10.79
N GLU A 73 1.37 16.94 11.63
CA GLU A 73 0.24 17.80 12.03
C GLU A 73 -0.53 18.38 10.83
#